data_AF-A0A2C5Y9H6-F1
#
_entry.id   AF-A0A2C5Y9H6-F1
#
_cell.length_a   1.000
_cell.length_b   1.000
_cell.length_c   1.000
_cell.angle_alpha   90.00
_cell.angle_beta   90.00
_cell.angle_gamma   90.00
#
_symmetry.space_group_name_H-M   'P 1'
#
loop_
_entity.id
_entity.type
_entity.pdbx_description
1 polymer ?
#
loop_
_entity_poly.entity_id
_entity_poly.type
_entity_poly.pdbx_seq_one_letter_code
_entity_poly.pdbx_strand_id
1 'polypeptide(L)'
;MRRVARAGGIVAARESDYGAFAWYPDVDGMDGWKALYRSVAVAKGGQPDAGRMVHAWARAAGFAPAAVACSSSTWCYSTADEIAWWSGLWAERTVSSAFAQSALGAGLATEAELDETAAAWIRWGRQEDAWFSLLHGEVICRKEA
;
A
#
# COMPACT_ATOMS: atom_id res chain seq x y z
N MET A 1 2.88 9.60 18.21
CA MET A 1 3.52 8.43 18.85
C MET A 1 4.65 8.80 19.82
N ARG A 2 5.68 9.57 19.41
CA ARG A 2 6.82 9.95 20.28
C ARG A 2 6.43 10.51 21.66
N ARG A 3 5.47 11.44 21.70
CA ARG A 3 5.02 12.10 22.94
C ARG A 3 4.65 11.11 24.06
N VAL A 4 3.90 10.06 23.70
CA VAL A 4 3.31 9.10 24.65
C VAL A 4 4.19 7.87 24.91
N ALA A 5 5.23 7.63 24.10
CA ALA A 5 6.21 6.59 24.39
C ALA A 5 6.97 6.94 25.68
N ARG A 6 7.29 5.94 26.50
CA ARG A 6 8.17 6.13 27.68
C ARG A 6 9.60 6.45 27.25
N ALA A 7 10.37 7.09 28.14
CA ALA A 7 11.82 7.21 28.03
C ALA A 7 12.48 5.85 27.75
N GLY A 8 13.43 5.80 26.80
CA GLY A 8 14.05 4.55 26.33
C GLY A 8 13.12 3.62 25.55
N GLY A 9 11.86 4.01 25.31
CA GLY A 9 10.86 3.21 24.61
C GLY A 9 11.07 3.15 23.09
N ILE A 10 10.39 2.22 22.43
CA ILE A 10 10.43 2.03 20.98
C ILE A 10 9.12 2.53 20.36
N VAL A 11 9.23 3.20 19.22
CA VAL A 11 8.13 3.45 18.28
C VAL A 11 8.55 2.85 16.94
N ALA A 12 7.78 1.90 16.41
CA ALA A 12 8.05 1.29 15.12
C ALA A 12 6.88 1.52 14.16
N ALA A 13 7.18 1.66 12.88
CA ALA A 13 6.20 1.76 11.80
C ALA A 13 6.72 1.04 10.56
N ARG A 14 5.80 0.40 9.83
CA ARG A 14 6.04 -0.29 8.55
C ARG A 14 4.90 0.11 7.62
N GLU A 15 5.22 0.74 6.51
CA GLU A 15 4.23 1.23 5.55
C GLU A 15 4.57 0.79 4.14
N SER A 16 3.52 0.46 3.37
CA SER A 16 3.66 0.12 1.95
C SER A 16 3.96 1.36 1.09
N ASP A 17 4.59 1.14 -0.04
CA ASP A 17 4.82 2.14 -1.07
C ASP A 17 4.11 1.75 -2.37
N TYR A 18 2.90 2.25 -2.58
CA TYR A 18 2.07 1.88 -3.73
C TYR A 18 2.72 2.26 -5.08
N GLY A 19 3.45 3.37 -5.12
CA GLY A 19 4.23 3.78 -6.28
C GLY A 19 5.37 2.84 -6.66
N ALA A 20 5.79 1.95 -5.75
CA ALA A 20 6.82 0.95 -5.99
C ALA A 20 6.25 -0.48 -6.17
N PHE A 21 4.94 -0.65 -6.25
CA PHE A 21 4.34 -1.95 -6.56
C PHE A 21 4.76 -2.39 -7.96
N ALA A 22 5.15 -3.66 -8.08
CA ALA A 22 5.56 -4.27 -9.32
C ALA A 22 4.77 -5.57 -9.53
N TRP A 23 4.41 -5.83 -10.78
CA TRP A 23 3.74 -7.07 -11.18
C TRP A 23 4.20 -7.51 -12.57
N TYR A 24 3.96 -8.78 -12.87
CA TYR A 24 4.07 -9.38 -14.19
C TYR A 24 2.97 -10.44 -14.36
N PRO A 25 2.51 -10.74 -15.60
CA PRO A 25 2.67 -9.91 -16.79
C PRO A 25 1.90 -8.60 -16.67
N ASP A 26 2.16 -7.66 -17.57
CA ASP A 26 1.34 -6.46 -17.66
C ASP A 26 -0.01 -6.79 -18.30
N VAL A 27 -1.09 -6.42 -17.63
CA VAL A 27 -2.47 -6.70 -18.04
C VAL A 27 -3.25 -5.40 -17.99
N ASP A 28 -4.00 -5.15 -19.05
CA ASP A 28 -4.86 -3.98 -19.18
C ASP A 28 -5.75 -3.80 -17.94
N GLY A 29 -5.61 -2.64 -17.30
CA GLY A 29 -6.36 -2.22 -16.11
C GLY A 29 -5.55 -2.19 -14.82
N MET A 30 -4.41 -2.90 -14.70
CA MET A 30 -3.61 -2.93 -13.47
C MET A 30 -2.98 -1.56 -13.13
N ASP A 31 -2.48 -0.84 -14.13
CA ASP A 31 -1.99 0.53 -13.90
C ASP A 31 -3.12 1.52 -13.59
N GLY A 32 -4.29 1.34 -14.21
CA GLY A 32 -5.50 2.10 -13.91
C GLY A 32 -5.95 1.91 -12.46
N TRP A 33 -5.95 0.66 -11.98
CA TRP A 33 -6.19 0.33 -10.58
C TRP A 33 -5.22 1.08 -9.64
N LYS A 34 -3.92 1.02 -9.91
CA LYS A 34 -2.89 1.67 -9.08
C LYS A 34 -3.10 3.18 -9.02
N ALA A 35 -3.39 3.81 -10.16
CA ALA A 35 -3.69 5.24 -10.25
C ALA A 35 -4.96 5.63 -9.48
N LEU A 36 -6.04 4.86 -9.63
CA LEU A 36 -7.27 5.05 -8.89
C LEU A 36 -7.03 4.90 -7.37
N TYR A 37 -6.28 3.87 -6.97
CA TYR A 37 -5.98 3.64 -5.55
C TYR A 37 -5.28 4.85 -4.92
N ARG A 38 -4.23 5.35 -5.59
CA ARG A 38 -3.47 6.52 -5.11
C ARG A 38 -4.38 7.75 -5.02
N SER A 39 -5.24 7.97 -6.00
CA SER A 39 -6.18 9.10 -6.01
C SER A 39 -7.17 9.05 -4.85
N VAL A 40 -7.76 7.88 -4.60
CA VAL A 40 -8.68 7.66 -3.47
C VAL A 40 -7.96 7.84 -2.13
N ALA A 41 -6.74 7.30 -2.00
CA ALA A 41 -5.95 7.46 -0.78
C ALA A 41 -5.67 8.95 -0.48
N VAL A 42 -5.28 9.73 -1.49
CA VAL A 42 -5.06 11.19 -1.37
C VAL A 42 -6.35 11.93 -1.03
N ALA A 43 -7.47 11.61 -1.67
CA ALA A 43 -8.77 12.22 -1.36
C ALA A 43 -9.21 12.00 0.10
N LYS A 44 -8.78 10.88 0.71
CA LYS A 44 -9.00 10.58 2.13
C LYS A 44 -7.96 11.21 3.07
N GLY A 45 -7.06 12.06 2.57
CA GLY A 45 -5.98 12.68 3.33
C GLY A 45 -4.79 11.77 3.60
N GLY A 46 -4.70 10.62 2.92
CA GLY A 46 -3.59 9.67 3.04
C GLY A 46 -2.42 10.01 2.11
N GLN A 47 -1.27 9.40 2.39
CA GLN A 47 -0.11 9.37 1.50
C GLN A 47 0.11 7.92 1.04
N PRO A 48 -0.32 7.54 -0.18
CA PRO A 48 -0.22 6.15 -0.64
C PRO A 48 1.22 5.67 -0.83
N ASP A 49 2.19 6.57 -1.02
CA ASP A 49 3.60 6.22 -1.21
C ASP A 49 4.38 6.40 0.12
N ALA A 50 3.73 6.13 1.25
CA ALA A 50 4.27 6.40 2.59
C ALA A 50 5.56 5.64 2.89
N GLY A 51 5.73 4.42 2.36
CA GLY A 51 6.89 3.58 2.61
C GLY A 51 8.23 4.31 2.44
N ARG A 52 8.47 5.01 1.32
CA ARG A 52 9.72 5.77 1.14
C ARG A 52 9.89 6.97 2.10
N MET A 53 8.83 7.39 2.78
CA MET A 53 8.79 8.63 3.58
C MET A 53 8.84 8.40 5.10
N VAL A 54 8.62 7.18 5.60
CA VAL A 54 8.46 6.94 7.05
C VAL A 54 9.64 7.43 7.90
N HIS A 55 10.87 7.34 7.39
CA HIS A 55 12.07 7.83 8.07
C HIS A 55 12.09 9.36 8.20
N ALA A 56 11.62 10.08 7.18
CA ALA A 56 11.51 11.53 7.20
C ALA A 56 10.43 11.97 8.19
N TRP A 57 9.31 11.25 8.27
CA TRP A 57 8.26 11.50 9.25
C TRP A 57 8.70 11.23 10.69
N ALA A 58 9.51 10.19 10.93
CA ALA A 58 10.11 9.96 12.23
C ALA A 58 10.96 11.15 12.69
N ARG A 59 11.77 11.72 11.79
CA ARG A 59 12.56 12.93 12.07
C ARG A 59 11.68 14.14 12.33
N ALA A 60 10.66 14.37 11.50
CA ALA A 60 9.70 15.46 11.70
C ALA A 60 8.93 15.34 13.02
N ALA A 61 8.72 14.11 13.51
CA ALA A 61 8.10 13.83 14.80
C ALA A 61 9.05 14.07 16.00
N GLY A 62 10.30 14.46 15.76
CA GLY A 62 11.27 14.84 16.79
C GLY A 62 12.21 13.72 17.25
N PHE A 63 12.34 12.61 16.51
CA PHE A 63 13.40 11.65 16.78
C PHE A 63 14.73 12.14 16.19
N ALA A 64 15.80 12.06 16.97
CA ALA A 64 17.15 12.35 16.48
C ALA A 64 17.54 11.33 15.38
N PRO A 65 18.29 11.72 14.35
CA PRO A 65 18.69 10.81 13.27
C PRO A 65 19.36 9.52 13.76
N ALA A 66 20.24 9.62 14.76
CA ALA A 66 20.93 8.47 15.36
C ALA A 66 19.99 7.51 16.11
N ALA A 67 18.78 7.96 16.45
CA ALA A 67 17.77 7.16 17.16
C ALA A 67 16.75 6.51 16.21
N VAL A 68 16.90 6.69 14.89
CA VAL A 68 16.02 6.11 13.86
C VAL A 68 16.81 5.08 13.06
N ALA A 69 16.49 3.80 13.26
CA ALA A 69 16.96 2.74 12.38
C ALA A 69 15.95 2.56 11.23
N CYS A 70 16.45 2.54 9.99
CA CYS A 70 15.65 2.36 8.79
C CYS A 70 15.92 0.98 8.19
N SER A 71 14.87 0.30 7.75
CA SER A 71 14.95 -0.93 6.97
C SER A 71 13.89 -0.92 5.87
N SER A 72 13.94 -1.95 5.03
CA SER A 72 12.89 -2.24 4.05
C SER A 72 12.68 -3.73 3.95
N SER A 73 11.47 -4.13 3.64
CA SER A 73 11.14 -5.51 3.26
C SER A 73 10.16 -5.50 2.11
N THR A 74 9.98 -6.65 1.48
CA THR A 74 9.00 -6.84 0.43
C THR A 74 8.05 -7.96 0.81
N TRP A 75 6.79 -7.83 0.42
CA TRP A 75 5.98 -9.02 0.17
C TRP A 75 6.14 -9.42 -1.28
N CYS A 76 6.09 -10.74 -1.51
CA CYS A 76 6.24 -11.36 -2.81
C CYS A 76 5.17 -12.44 -2.89
N TYR A 77 4.32 -12.37 -3.90
CA TYR A 77 3.30 -13.37 -4.21
C TYR A 77 3.68 -13.97 -5.56
N SER A 78 3.90 -15.28 -5.59
CA SER A 78 4.46 -15.95 -6.78
C SER A 78 3.95 -17.37 -7.01
N THR A 79 3.34 -17.99 -6.00
CA THR A 79 2.69 -19.29 -6.18
C THR A 79 1.24 -19.11 -6.65
N ALA A 80 0.69 -20.11 -7.34
CA ALA A 80 -0.67 -20.05 -7.85
C ALA A 80 -1.70 -19.72 -6.74
N ASP A 81 -1.55 -20.31 -5.56
CA ASP A 81 -2.45 -20.08 -4.43
C ASP A 81 -2.32 -18.65 -3.86
N GLU A 82 -1.09 -18.14 -3.73
CA GLU A 82 -0.83 -16.76 -3.30
C GLU A 82 -1.41 -15.74 -4.28
N ILE A 83 -1.21 -15.97 -5.58
CA ILE A 83 -1.74 -15.13 -6.65
C ILE A 83 -3.26 -15.15 -6.65
N ALA A 84 -3.88 -16.33 -6.61
CA ALA A 84 -5.33 -16.47 -6.60
C ALA A 84 -5.95 -15.74 -5.38
N TRP A 85 -5.33 -15.89 -4.21
CA TRP A 85 -5.75 -15.18 -3.01
C TRP A 85 -5.58 -13.66 -3.14
N TRP A 86 -4.40 -13.19 -3.58
CA TRP A 86 -4.10 -11.76 -3.67
C TRP A 86 -4.97 -11.04 -4.71
N SER A 87 -5.14 -11.67 -5.87
CA SER A 87 -6.02 -11.22 -6.94
C SER A 87 -7.48 -11.13 -6.48
N GLY A 88 -8.00 -12.19 -5.85
CA GLY A 88 -9.37 -12.22 -5.34
C GLY A 88 -9.61 -11.15 -4.28
N LEU A 89 -8.67 -10.97 -3.35
CA LEU A 89 -8.75 -9.96 -2.30
C LEU A 89 -8.87 -8.54 -2.88
N TRP A 90 -8.05 -8.20 -3.88
CA TRP A 90 -8.11 -6.87 -4.49
C TRP A 90 -9.33 -6.67 -5.39
N ALA A 91 -9.77 -7.71 -6.10
CA ALA A 91 -11.01 -7.66 -6.85
C ALA A 91 -12.20 -7.34 -5.93
N GLU A 92 -12.34 -8.06 -4.81
CA GLU A 92 -13.40 -7.81 -3.83
C GLU A 92 -13.28 -6.41 -3.21
N ARG A 93 -12.08 -6.02 -2.76
CA ARG A 93 -11.85 -4.72 -2.13
C ARG A 93 -12.18 -3.54 -3.05
N THR A 94 -12.00 -3.70 -4.36
CA THR A 94 -12.24 -2.64 -5.34
C THR A 94 -13.73 -2.29 -5.44
N VAL A 95 -14.63 -3.27 -5.32
CA VAL A 95 -16.08 -3.08 -5.47
C VAL A 95 -16.86 -3.07 -4.16
N SER A 96 -16.39 -3.78 -3.15
CA SER A 96 -17.12 -4.02 -1.90
C SER A 96 -16.28 -3.62 -0.68
N SER A 97 -15.96 -2.33 -0.56
CA SER A 97 -15.29 -1.83 0.64
C SER A 97 -15.45 -0.33 0.86
N ALA A 98 -14.90 0.16 1.97
CA ALA A 98 -14.73 1.59 2.22
C ALA A 98 -13.91 2.30 1.12
N PHE A 99 -13.12 1.56 0.33
CA PHE A 99 -12.47 2.08 -0.87
C PHE A 99 -13.50 2.48 -1.93
N ALA A 100 -14.38 1.54 -2.32
CA ALA A 100 -15.42 1.77 -3.33
C ALA A 100 -16.30 2.97 -2.97
N GLN A 101 -16.77 3.02 -1.71
CA GLN A 101 -17.57 4.14 -1.20
C GLN A 101 -16.83 5.47 -1.28
N SER A 102 -15.52 5.47 -1.01
CA SER A 102 -14.71 6.69 -1.12
C SER A 102 -14.46 7.09 -2.57
N ALA A 103 -14.28 6.13 -3.47
CA ALA A 103 -14.08 6.37 -4.90
C ALA A 103 -15.33 6.99 -5.54
N LEU A 104 -16.50 6.40 -5.28
CA LEU A 104 -17.80 6.89 -5.75
C LEU A 104 -18.13 8.26 -5.12
N GLY A 105 -18.00 8.37 -3.79
CA GLY A 105 -18.32 9.59 -3.06
C GLY A 105 -17.44 10.79 -3.43
N ALA A 106 -16.20 10.55 -3.86
CA ALA A 106 -15.29 11.58 -4.36
C ALA A 106 -15.40 11.82 -5.88
N GLY A 107 -16.26 11.08 -6.60
CA GLY A 107 -16.40 11.17 -8.05
C GLY A 107 -15.14 10.74 -8.82
N LEU A 108 -14.32 9.86 -8.24
CA LEU A 108 -13.06 9.38 -8.82
C LEU A 108 -13.25 8.15 -9.71
N ALA A 109 -14.37 7.46 -9.57
CA ALA A 109 -14.77 6.34 -10.41
C ALA A 109 -16.30 6.19 -10.37
N THR A 110 -16.85 5.52 -11.38
CA THR A 110 -18.21 5.01 -11.45
C THR A 110 -18.24 3.54 -11.00
N GLU A 111 -19.44 3.01 -10.70
CA GLU A 111 -19.59 1.59 -10.36
C GLU A 111 -19.07 0.68 -11.48
N ALA A 112 -19.37 1.01 -12.74
CA ALA A 112 -18.89 0.27 -13.90
C ALA A 112 -17.34 0.26 -14.03
N GLU A 113 -16.68 1.37 -13.72
CA GLU A 113 -15.22 1.44 -13.71
C GLU A 113 -14.61 0.64 -12.54
N LEU A 114 -15.27 0.58 -11.39
CA LEU A 114 -14.85 -0.27 -10.28
C LEU A 114 -15.00 -1.76 -10.61
N ASP A 115 -16.09 -2.14 -11.26
CA ASP A 115 -16.31 -3.51 -11.73
C ASP A 115 -15.25 -3.94 -12.77
N GLU A 116 -14.92 -3.07 -13.72
CA GLU A 116 -13.86 -3.33 -14.69
C GLU A 116 -12.48 -3.44 -14.01
N THR A 117 -12.22 -2.60 -13.01
CA THR A 117 -10.99 -2.65 -12.22
C THR A 117 -10.89 -3.98 -11.43
N ALA A 118 -11.99 -4.46 -10.86
CA ALA A 118 -12.03 -5.77 -10.22
C ALA A 118 -11.84 -6.92 -11.23
N ALA A 119 -12.43 -6.81 -12.42
CA ALA A 119 -12.22 -7.78 -13.49
C ALA A 119 -10.76 -7.83 -13.95
N ALA A 120 -10.05 -6.69 -13.99
CA ALA A 120 -8.63 -6.63 -14.30
C ALA A 120 -7.78 -7.43 -13.31
N TRP A 121 -8.07 -7.30 -12.00
CA TRP A 121 -7.41 -8.11 -10.97
C TRP A 121 -7.62 -9.60 -11.20
N ILE A 122 -8.84 -10.03 -11.50
CA ILE A 122 -9.15 -11.44 -11.80
C ILE A 122 -8.44 -11.92 -13.07
N ARG A 123 -8.38 -11.10 -14.13
CA ARG A 123 -7.64 -11.43 -15.36
C ARG A 123 -6.14 -11.60 -15.10
N TRP A 124 -5.56 -10.71 -14.31
CA TRP A 124 -4.15 -10.80 -13.90
C TRP A 124 -3.89 -12.04 -13.04
N GLY A 125 -4.76 -12.35 -12.08
CA GLY A 125 -4.62 -13.53 -11.22
C GLY A 125 -4.75 -14.88 -11.93
N ARG A 126 -5.21 -14.89 -13.19
CA ARG A 126 -5.31 -16.08 -14.04
C ARG A 126 -4.09 -16.29 -14.95
N GLN A 127 -3.14 -15.37 -14.97
CA GLN A 127 -1.93 -15.50 -15.78
C GLN A 127 -1.01 -16.55 -15.18
N GLU A 128 -0.45 -17.43 -16.01
CA GLU A 128 0.46 -18.50 -15.57
C GLU A 128 1.72 -17.92 -14.92
N ASP A 129 2.25 -16.83 -15.49
CA ASP A 129 3.43 -16.13 -15.00
C ASP A 129 3.12 -15.03 -13.98
N ALA A 130 1.91 -15.02 -13.40
CA ALA A 130 1.51 -14.00 -12.46
C ALA A 130 2.48 -13.93 -11.26
N TRP A 131 3.04 -12.74 -11.06
CA TRP A 131 4.00 -12.46 -10.00
C TRP A 131 3.79 -11.04 -9.50
N PHE A 132 3.81 -10.83 -8.18
CA PHE A 132 3.59 -9.52 -7.58
C PHE A 132 4.57 -9.26 -6.44
N SER A 133 5.11 -8.05 -6.38
CA SER A 133 5.86 -7.59 -5.22
C SER A 133 5.49 -6.19 -4.82
N LEU A 134 5.48 -5.96 -3.51
CA LEU A 134 5.27 -4.65 -2.91
C LEU A 134 6.36 -4.35 -1.89
N LEU A 135 6.87 -3.12 -1.97
CA LEU A 135 7.88 -2.57 -1.07
C LEU A 135 7.22 -2.01 0.19
N HIS A 136 7.87 -2.26 1.32
CA HIS A 136 7.61 -1.56 2.58
C HIS A 136 8.84 -0.80 3.03
N GLY A 137 8.64 0.43 3.47
CA GLY A 137 9.63 1.16 4.27
C GLY A 137 9.34 0.98 5.76
N GLU A 138 10.40 0.84 6.54
CA GLU A 138 10.32 0.49 7.95
C GLU A 138 11.21 1.39 8.79
N VAL A 139 10.72 1.74 9.98
CA VAL A 139 11.50 2.46 10.99
C VAL A 139 11.34 1.82 12.36
N ILE A 140 12.45 1.78 13.09
CA ILE A 140 12.47 1.54 14.54
C ILE A 140 13.10 2.77 15.17
N CYS A 141 12.29 3.54 15.90
CA CYS A 141 12.70 4.76 16.58
C CYS A 141 12.85 4.49 18.08
N ARG A 142 13.93 4.97 18.68
CA ARG A 142 14.13 4.93 20.14
C ARG A 142 13.88 6.32 20.73
N LYS A 143 13.00 6.41 21.73
CA LYS A 143 12.84 7.66 22.49
C LYS A 143 14.01 7.77 23.45
N GLU A 144 14.70 8.90 23.38
CA GLU A 144 15.77 9.23 24.32
C GLU A 144 15.26 9.13 25.77
N ALA A 145 16.18 8.80 26.67
CA ALA A 145 15.89 8.66 28.09
C ALA A 145 15.52 10.01 28.72
#